data_AF-A0A821T584-F1
#
_entry.id   AF-A0A821T584-F1
#
_cell.length_a   1.000
_cell.length_b   1.000
_cell.length_c   1.000
_cell.angle_alpha   90.00
_cell.angle_beta   90.00
_cell.angle_gamma   90.00
#
_symmetry.space_group_name_H-M   'P 1'
#
loop_
_entity.id
_entity.type
_entity.pdbx_description
1 polymer ?
#
loop_
_entity_poly.entity_id
_entity_poly.type
_entity_poly.pdbx_seq_one_letter_code
_entity_poly.pdbx_strand_id
1 'polypeptide(L)'
;VVSFAGIVVGVVSFIGVPVVTVSFSGILVVAVSFSGVAIVVVSFTSIAVAVVSFSDGSVIVVSFSGVPVAVVSFTSIGVAVV
;
A
#
# COMPACT_ATOMS: atom_id res chain seq x y z
N VAL A 1 5.46 1.68 11.89
CA VAL A 1 4.10 1.11 11.73
C VAL A 1 3.11 2.26 11.69
N VAL A 2 2.22 2.29 10.70
CA VAL A 2 1.17 3.32 10.55
C VAL A 2 -0.16 2.63 10.24
N SER A 3 -1.27 3.12 10.79
CA SER A 3 -2.60 2.52 10.63
C SER A 3 -3.67 3.57 10.33
N PHE A 4 -4.53 3.28 9.35
CA PHE A 4 -5.66 4.11 8.96
C PHE A 4 -6.97 3.32 9.06
N ALA A 5 -8.00 3.90 9.68
CA ALA A 5 -9.27 3.23 9.89
C ALA A 5 -10.48 4.17 9.75
N GLY A 6 -11.59 3.66 9.19
CA GLY A 6 -12.89 4.34 9.20
C GLY A 6 -12.96 5.61 8.34
N ILE A 7 -12.20 5.66 7.25
CA ILE A 7 -12.09 6.82 6.36
C ILE A 7 -12.96 6.60 5.12
N VAL A 8 -13.58 7.64 4.57
CA VAL A 8 -14.29 7.51 3.28
C VAL A 8 -13.30 7.51 2.10
N VAL A 9 -12.44 8.52 2.03
CA VAL A 9 -11.40 8.64 1.00
C VAL A 9 -10.06 9.01 1.64
N GLY A 10 -8.99 8.28 1.31
CA GLY A 10 -7.64 8.56 1.78
C GLY A 10 -6.61 8.60 0.66
N VAL A 11 -5.70 9.57 0.71
CA VAL A 11 -4.51 9.63 -0.15
C VAL A 11 -3.28 9.71 0.74
N VAL A 12 -2.34 8.79 0.57
CA VAL A 12 -1.13 8.68 1.42
C VAL A 12 0.10 8.47 0.55
N SER A 13 1.20 9.15 0.89
CA SER A 13 2.49 9.00 0.19
C SER A 13 3.62 8.77 1.20
N PHE A 14 4.49 7.81 0.90
CA PHE A 14 5.69 7.50 1.67
C PHE A 14 6.92 7.68 0.78
N ILE A 15 7.86 8.56 1.18
CA ILE A 15 9.03 8.92 0.38
C ILE A 15 10.30 8.79 1.23
N GLY A 16 11.32 8.10 0.70
CA GLY A 16 12.66 8.02 1.31
C GLY A 16 12.69 7.28 2.65
N VAL A 17 11.74 6.38 2.87
CA VAL A 17 11.63 5.61 4.12
C VAL A 17 12.38 4.29 3.94
N PRO A 18 13.31 3.87 4.82
CA PRO A 18 14.01 2.60 4.60
C PRO A 18 13.09 1.39 4.80
N VAL A 19 12.25 1.40 5.84
CA VAL A 19 11.33 0.31 6.18
C VAL A 19 9.99 0.89 6.61
N VAL A 20 8.89 0.39 6.06
CA VAL A 20 7.54 0.81 6.44
C VAL A 20 6.58 -0.37 6.53
N THR A 21 5.74 -0.34 7.56
CA THR A 21 4.59 -1.23 7.71
C THR A 21 3.33 -0.39 7.83
N VAL A 22 2.35 -0.62 6.96
CA VAL A 22 1.11 0.17 6.86
C VAL A 22 -0.12 -0.73 6.84
N SER A 23 -1.15 -0.33 7.56
CA SER A 23 -2.44 -1.03 7.58
C SER A 23 -3.60 -0.08 7.27
N PHE A 24 -4.54 -0.54 6.46
CA PHE A 24 -5.76 0.17 6.07
C PHE A 24 -6.97 -0.71 6.36
N SER A 25 -7.95 -0.19 7.12
CA SER A 25 -9.15 -0.94 7.49
C SER A 25 -10.43 -0.11 7.37
N GLY A 26 -11.47 -0.68 6.75
CA GLY A 26 -12.80 -0.06 6.71
C GLY A 26 -12.79 1.28 5.97
N ILE A 27 -12.21 1.31 4.76
CA ILE A 27 -12.09 2.51 3.93
C ILE A 27 -12.85 2.31 2.63
N LEU A 28 -13.60 3.31 2.17
CA LEU A 28 -14.27 3.20 0.87
C LEU A 28 -13.28 3.27 -0.28
N VAL A 29 -12.48 4.33 -0.37
CA VAL A 29 -11.49 4.52 -1.43
C VAL A 29 -10.14 4.92 -0.85
N VAL A 30 -9.06 4.26 -1.27
CA VAL A 30 -7.71 4.61 -0.87
C VAL A 30 -6.76 4.64 -2.06
N ALA A 31 -5.92 5.68 -2.12
CA ALA A 31 -4.78 5.77 -3.02
C ALA A 31 -3.50 5.88 -2.20
N VAL A 32 -2.52 5.02 -2.46
CA VAL A 32 -1.25 4.98 -1.70
C VAL A 32 -0.08 4.93 -2.66
N SER A 33 0.94 5.74 -2.42
CA SER A 33 2.20 5.70 -3.15
C SER A 33 3.41 5.49 -2.22
N PHE A 34 4.37 4.71 -2.69
CA PHE A 34 5.66 4.47 -2.05
C PHE A 34 6.78 4.79 -3.04
N SER A 35 7.74 5.61 -2.65
CA SER A 35 8.90 5.97 -3.47
C SER A 35 10.20 5.95 -2.66
N GLY A 36 11.24 5.29 -3.17
CA GLY A 36 12.53 5.22 -2.49
C GLY A 36 12.46 4.42 -1.18
N VAL A 37 11.71 3.30 -1.19
CA VAL A 37 11.45 2.51 0.02
C VAL A 37 12.06 1.11 -0.10
N ALA A 38 12.99 0.75 0.79
CA ALA A 38 13.70 -0.52 0.68
C ALA A 38 12.82 -1.71 1.08
N ILE A 39 12.08 -1.63 2.19
CA ILE A 39 11.17 -2.69 2.66
C ILE A 39 9.78 -2.13 2.93
N VAL A 40 8.76 -2.71 2.29
CA VAL A 40 7.36 -2.32 2.45
C VAL A 40 6.52 -3.54 2.83
N VAL A 41 5.73 -3.42 3.89
CA VAL A 41 4.67 -4.38 4.24
C VAL A 41 3.34 -3.62 4.35
N VAL A 42 2.38 -3.95 3.51
CA VAL A 42 1.08 -3.27 3.47
C VAL A 42 -0.06 -4.27 3.54
N SER A 43 -1.08 -3.94 4.34
CA SER A 43 -2.30 -4.73 4.46
C SER A 43 -3.55 -3.87 4.31
N PHE A 44 -4.47 -4.32 3.45
CA PHE A 44 -5.77 -3.71 3.21
C PHE A 44 -6.87 -4.66 3.66
N THR A 45 -7.78 -4.21 4.52
CA THR A 45 -8.91 -5.00 5.03
C THR A 45 -10.22 -4.24 4.89
N SER A 46 -11.24 -4.86 4.29
CA SER A 46 -12.57 -4.25 4.14
C SER A 46 -12.49 -2.87 3.46
N ILE A 47 -11.86 -2.84 2.28
CA ILE A 47 -11.69 -1.63 1.46
C ILE A 47 -12.57 -1.77 0.22
N ALA A 48 -13.29 -0.76 -0.26
CA ALA A 48 -14.04 -0.94 -1.52
C ALA A 48 -13.15 -0.77 -2.77
N VAL A 49 -12.29 0.24 -2.79
CA VAL A 49 -11.34 0.49 -3.89
C VAL A 49 -9.96 0.84 -3.34
N ALA A 50 -8.94 0.13 -3.79
CA ALA A 50 -7.54 0.42 -3.47
C ALA A 50 -6.71 0.65 -4.74
N VAL A 51 -5.97 1.76 -4.78
CA VAL A 51 -4.96 2.05 -5.80
C VAL A 51 -3.62 2.19 -5.11
N VAL A 52 -2.63 1.38 -5.51
CA VAL A 52 -1.33 1.32 -4.84
C VAL A 52 -0.21 1.39 -5.86
N SER A 53 0.72 2.30 -5.66
CA SER A 53 1.88 2.49 -6.54
C SER A 53 3.18 2.37 -5.76
N PHE A 54 4.12 1.63 -6.30
CA PHE A 54 5.47 1.49 -5.78
C PHE A 54 6.49 1.93 -6.84
N SER A 55 7.44 2.76 -6.42
CA SER A 55 8.58 3.20 -7.22
C SER A 55 9.87 3.07 -6.42
N ASP A 56 10.95 2.62 -7.06
CA ASP A 56 12.30 2.61 -6.49
C ASP A 56 12.37 1.92 -5.12
N GLY A 57 12.14 0.60 -5.09
CA GLY A 57 12.15 -0.21 -3.87
C GLY A 57 12.73 -1.61 -4.06
N SER A 58 12.82 -2.39 -2.97
CA SER A 58 13.55 -3.68 -2.99
C SER A 58 12.78 -4.88 -2.46
N VAL A 59 11.97 -4.75 -1.41
CA VAL A 59 11.18 -5.86 -0.84
C VAL A 59 9.79 -5.34 -0.55
N ILE A 60 8.77 -5.93 -1.18
CA ILE A 60 7.39 -5.45 -1.07
C ILE A 60 6.47 -6.62 -0.80
N VAL A 61 5.70 -6.53 0.27
CA VAL A 61 4.62 -7.45 0.62
C VAL A 61 3.32 -6.66 0.68
N VAL A 62 2.33 -7.06 -0.10
CA VAL A 62 1.00 -6.43 -0.12
C VAL A 62 -0.07 -7.49 0.05
N SER A 63 -0.98 -7.27 0.98
CA SER A 63 -2.11 -8.17 1.24
C SER A 63 -3.44 -7.42 1.16
N PHE A 64 -4.43 -8.08 0.56
CA PHE A 64 -5.79 -7.57 0.41
C PHE A 64 -6.78 -8.60 0.96
N SER A 65 -7.69 -8.17 1.84
CA SER A 65 -8.79 -8.98 2.36
C SER A 65 -10.09 -8.19 2.29
N GLY A 66 -11.09 -8.74 1.61
CA GLY A 66 -12.36 -8.04 1.39
C GLY A 66 -12.18 -6.75 0.59
N VAL A 67 -11.39 -6.78 -0.49
CA VAL A 67 -11.16 -5.64 -1.39
C VAL A 67 -11.64 -6.00 -2.80
N PRO A 68 -12.82 -5.54 -3.23
CA PRO A 68 -13.40 -5.94 -4.52
C PRO A 68 -12.70 -5.30 -5.71
N VAL A 69 -12.06 -4.13 -5.54
CA VAL A 69 -11.27 -3.48 -6.60
C VAL A 69 -9.90 -3.09 -6.07
N ALA A 70 -8.85 -3.68 -6.64
CA ALA A 70 -7.46 -3.36 -6.34
C ALA A 70 -6.66 -3.14 -7.62
N VAL A 71 -5.95 -2.01 -7.69
CA VAL A 71 -4.97 -1.70 -8.73
C VAL A 71 -3.62 -1.54 -8.07
N VAL A 72 -2.64 -2.32 -8.51
CA VAL A 72 -1.27 -2.27 -7.98
C VAL A 72 -0.28 -2.06 -9.12
N SER A 73 0.62 -1.10 -8.97
CA SER A 73 1.65 -0.76 -9.97
C SER A 73 3.03 -0.74 -9.35
N PHE A 74 4.01 -1.27 -10.10
CA PHE A 74 5.41 -1.36 -9.69
C PHE A 74 6.30 -0.73 -10.77
N THR A 75 7.27 0.10 -10.39
CA THR A 75 8.21 0.73 -11.34
C THR A 75 9.62 0.73 -10.77
N SER A 76 10.57 0.15 -11.50
CA SER A 76 11.99 0.08 -11.11
C SER A 76 12.22 -0.63 -9.76
N ILE A 77 11.69 -1.85 -9.61
CA ILE A 77 11.68 -2.60 -8.34
C ILE A 77 12.14 -4.05 -8.59
N GLY A 78 12.98 -4.60 -7.69
CA GLY A 78 13.13 -6.05 -7.56
C GLY A 78 11.98 -6.61 -6.73
N VAL A 79 11.07 -7.40 -7.32
CA VAL A 79 9.85 -7.85 -6.64
C VAL A 79 9.92 -9.34 -6.30
N ALA A 80 9.62 -9.69 -5.05
CA ALA A 80 9.18 -11.03 -4.65
C ALA A 80 7.70 -10.94 -4.25
N VAL A 81 6.80 -11.50 -5.09
CA VAL A 81 5.35 -11.51 -4.83
C VAL A 81 5.00 -12.80 -4.09
N VAL A 82 4.22 -12.71 -3.00
CA VAL A 82 3.61 -13.85 -2.28
C VAL A 82 2.12 -13.61 -2.16
#